data_AF-A0AAF0V0R6-F1
#
_entry.id   AF-A0AAF0V0R6-F1
#
_cell.length_a   1.000
_cell.length_b   1.000
_cell.length_c   1.000
_cell.angle_alpha   90.00
_cell.angle_beta   90.00
_cell.angle_gamma   90.00
#
_symmetry.space_group_name_H-M   'P 1'
#
loop_
_entity.id
_entity.type
_entity.pdbx_description
1 polymer ?
#
loop_
_entity_poly.entity_id
_entity_poly.type
_entity_poly.pdbx_seq_one_letter_code
_entity_poly.pdbx_strand_id
1 'polypeptide(L)' 'MQRGKVVTYASRQLQVHEKNYSTHDLELAVVLFSLKIWTDYLYRIHVGVFTDHKSLQYVFTQRDLNL' A
#
# COMPACT_ATOMS: atom_id res chain seq x y z
N MET A 1 -13.41 -1.76 6.16
CA MET A 1 -14.36 -1.41 7.25
C MET A 1 -15.42 -2.48 7.32
N GLN A 2 -15.66 -3.07 8.48
CA GLN A 2 -16.70 -4.08 8.65
C GLN A 2 -17.87 -3.40 9.37
N ARG A 3 -19.05 -3.39 8.74
CA ARG A 3 -20.26 -2.72 9.27
C ARG A 3 -20.02 -1.22 9.61
N GLY A 4 -19.27 -0.51 8.77
CA GLY A 4 -18.97 0.91 8.96
C GLY A 4 -17.94 1.22 10.06
N LYS A 5 -17.31 0.20 10.67
CA LYS A 5 -16.27 0.38 11.68
C LYS A 5 -14.89 0.00 11.13
N VAL A 6 -13.87 0.70 11.60
CA VAL A 6 -12.47 0.34 11.30
C VAL A 6 -12.15 -0.95 12.04
N VAL A 7 -11.52 -1.90 11.33
CA VAL A 7 -11.22 -3.24 11.86
C VAL A 7 -9.86 -3.25 12.54
N THR A 8 -8.81 -2.79 11.85
CA THR A 8 -7.51 -2.52 12.47
C THR A 8 -6.74 -1.48 11.64
N TYR A 9 -5.74 -0.90 12.30
CA TYR A 9 -4.80 0.06 11.73
C TYR A 9 -3.43 -0.59 11.64
N ALA A 10 -2.70 -0.30 10.56
CA ALA A 10 -1.33 -0.72 10.40
C ALA A 10 -0.45 0.48 10.07
N SER A 11 0.67 0.61 10.76
CA SER A 11 1.72 1.56 10.44
C SER A 11 3.09 0.94 10.70
N ARG A 12 4.11 1.48 10.04
CA ARG A 12 5.51 1.11 10.27
C ARG A 12 6.40 2.33 10.13
N GLN A 13 7.55 2.29 10.78
CA GLN A 13 8.60 3.27 10.50
C GLN A 13 9.32 2.92 9.19
N LEU A 14 9.82 3.95 8.52
CA LEU A 14 10.67 3.81 7.35
C LEU A 14 12.03 3.24 7.75
N GLN A 15 12.50 2.25 7.00
CA GLN A 15 13.86 1.75 7.17
C GLN A 15 14.87 2.77 6.64
N VAL A 16 16.11 2.69 7.11
CA VAL A 16 17.16 3.67 6.79
C VAL A 16 17.42 3.78 5.28
N HIS A 17 17.29 2.67 4.53
CA HIS A 17 17.43 2.67 3.08
C HIS A 17 16.23 3.28 2.35
N GLU A 18 15.02 3.11 2.89
CA GLU A 18 13.78 3.65 2.32
C GLU A 18 13.72 5.17 2.44
N LYS A 19 14.44 5.77 3.39
CA LYS A 19 14.49 7.24 3.56
C LYS A 19 15.02 7.98 2.33
N ASN A 20 15.77 7.31 1.47
CA ASN A 20 16.31 7.89 0.24
C ASN A 20 15.41 7.69 -0.98
N TYR A 21 14.30 6.97 -0.83
CA TYR A 21 13.36 6.75 -1.91
C TYR A 21 12.57 8.02 -2.24
N SER A 22 12.16 8.13 -3.51
CA SER A 22 11.24 9.19 -3.92
C SER A 22 9.92 9.06 -3.18
N THR A 23 9.20 10.16 -2.98
CA THR A 23 7.87 10.15 -2.37
C THR A 23 6.93 9.15 -3.06
N HIS A 24 7.04 9.02 -4.38
CA HIS A 24 6.25 8.05 -5.15
C HIS A 24 6.54 6.59 -4.79
N ASP A 25 7.81 6.26 -4.57
CA ASP A 25 8.23 4.90 -4.21
C ASP A 25 7.87 4.59 -2.75
N LEU A 26 7.95 5.60 -1.87
CA LEU A 26 7.47 5.50 -0.48
C LEU A 26 5.97 5.25 -0.40
N GLU A 27 5.17 5.98 -1.17
CA GLU A 27 3.71 5.77 -1.27
C GLU A 27 3.40 4.33 -1.73
N LEU A 28 4.14 3.83 -2.72
CA LEU A 28 3.99 2.46 -3.20
C LEU A 28 4.40 1.42 -2.14
N ALA A 29 5.51 1.64 -1.44
CA ALA A 29 5.97 0.77 -0.37
C ALA A 29 4.92 0.64 0.76
N VAL A 30 4.21 1.72 1.07
CA VAL A 30 3.11 1.72 2.04
C VAL A 30 1.94 0.85 1.57
N VAL A 31 1.59 0.90 0.28
CA VAL A 31 0.54 0.05 -0.30
C VAL A 31 0.95 -1.43 -0.28
N LEU A 32 2.17 -1.75 -0.73
CA LEU A 32 2.70 -3.12 -0.71
C LEU A 32 2.77 -3.68 0.72
N PHE A 33 3.21 -2.87 1.68
CA PHE A 33 3.24 -3.24 3.09
C PHE A 33 1.83 -3.56 3.62
N SER A 34 0.86 -2.70 3.30
CA SER A 34 -0.52 -2.92 3.67
C SER A 34 -1.04 -4.23 3.05
N LEU A 35 -0.88 -4.41 1.74
CA LEU A 35 -1.30 -5.64 1.06
C LEU A 35 -0.66 -6.89 1.68
N LYS A 36 0.61 -6.83 2.08
CA LYS A 36 1.33 -7.94 2.73
C LYS A 36 0.80 -8.27 4.11
N ILE A 37 0.47 -7.28 4.94
CA ILE A 37 -0.14 -7.50 6.26
C ILE A 37 -1.53 -8.12 6.11
N TRP A 38 -2.28 -7.60 5.16
CA TRP A 38 -3.67 -7.96 4.98
C TRP A 38 -3.86 -9.13 4.02
N THR A 39 -2.80 -9.76 3.50
CA THR A 39 -2.92 -10.82 2.49
C THR A 39 -3.82 -11.96 2.95
N ASP A 40 -3.69 -12.35 4.22
CA ASP A 40 -4.52 -13.40 4.83
C ASP A 40 -6.02 -13.02 4.88
N TYR A 41 -6.32 -11.74 5.11
CA TYR A 41 -7.68 -11.20 5.14
C TYR A 41 -8.26 -10.89 3.76
N LEU A 42 -7.40 -10.58 2.78
CA LEU A 42 -7.78 -10.19 1.42
C LEU A 42 -7.92 -11.40 0.50
N TYR A 43 -7.43 -12.58 0.91
CA TYR A 43 -7.42 -13.77 0.07
C TYR A 43 -8.85 -14.20 -0.30
N ARG A 44 -9.14 -14.28 -1.60
CA ARG A 44 -10.44 -14.64 -2.22
C ARG A 44 -11.59 -13.64 -2.03
N ILE A 45 -11.33 -12.42 -1.57
CA ILE A 45 -12.36 -11.39 -1.41
C ILE A 45 -12.06 -10.20 -2.32
N HIS A 46 -13.07 -9.72 -3.05
CA HIS A 46 -12.94 -8.46 -3.78
C HIS A 46 -12.84 -7.30 -2.79
N VAL A 47 -11.72 -6.58 -2.82
CA VAL A 47 -11.46 -5.45 -1.94
C VAL A 47 -11.26 -4.18 -2.76
N GLY A 48 -11.99 -3.13 -2.39
CA GLY A 48 -11.78 -1.78 -2.91
C GLY A 48 -10.70 -1.08 -2.09
N VAL A 49 -9.62 -0.66 -2.75
CA VAL A 49 -8.57 0.16 -2.14
C VAL A 49 -8.88 1.62 -2.45
N PHE A 50 -9.01 2.43 -1.40
CA PHE A 50 -9.21 3.87 -1.50
C PHE A 50 -7.94 4.56 -1.06
N THR A 51 -7.42 5.43 -1.91
CA THR A 51 -6.18 6.16 -1.71
C THR A 51 -6.37 7.56 -2.29
N ASP A 52 -5.86 8.57 -1.59
CA ASP A 52 -5.80 9.95 -2.05
C ASP A 52 -4.59 10.21 -2.98
N HIS A 53 -3.71 9.22 -3.13
CA HIS A 53 -2.47 9.34 -3.89
C HIS A 53 -2.69 9.13 -5.39
N LYS A 54 -2.59 10.22 -6.17
CA LYS A 54 -2.73 10.24 -7.64
C LYS A 54 -1.63 9.46 -8.38
N SER A 55 -0.46 9.30 -7.77
CA SER A 55 0.69 8.53 -8.27
C SER A 55 0.38 7.05 -8.47
N LEU A 56 -0.52 6.49 -7.66
CA LEU A 56 -0.89 5.08 -7.72
C LEU A 56 -1.67 4.70 -8.98
N GLN A 57 -2.17 5.68 -9.74
CA GLN A 57 -2.81 5.47 -11.03
C GLN A 57 -1.87 4.74 -12.02
N TYR A 58 -0.56 4.88 -11.86
CA TYR A 58 0.45 4.31 -12.77
C TYR A 58 1.00 2.97 -12.31
N VAL A 59 0.61 2.44 -11.13
CA VAL A 59 1.17 1.19 -10.57
C VAL A 59 0.97 -0.01 -11.50
N PHE A 60 -0.16 -0.07 -12.21
CA PHE A 60 -0.44 -1.15 -13.17
C PHE A 60 0.21 -0.92 -14.55
N THR A 61 0.73 0.28 -14.80
CA THR A 61 1.29 0.70 -16.09
C THR A 61 2.82 0.70 -16.06
N GLN A 62 3.40 0.84 -14.86
CA GLN A 62 4.84 0.90 -14.66
C GLN A 62 5.41 -0.52 -14.61
N ARG A 63 6.15 -0.91 -15.65
CA ARG A 63 6.74 -2.26 -15.80
C ARG A 63 7.87 -2.54 -14.81
N ASP A 64 8.69 -1.53 -14.54
CA ASP A 64 9.80 -1.61 -13.61
C ASP A 64 9.54 -0.65 -12.45
N LEU A 65 9.32 -1.24 -11.28
CA LEU A 65 9.30 -0.52 -10.02
C LEU A 65 10.75 -0.47 -9.53
N ASN A 66 11.33 0.73 -9.47
CA ASN A 66 12.64 0.93 -8.86
C ASN A 66 12.49 0.79 -7.33
N LEU A 67 12.44 -0.45 -6.85
CA LEU A 67 12.44 -0.82 -5.42
C LEU A 67 13.84 -1.26 -4.99
#